data_AF-I3ECH2-F1
#
_entry.id   AF-I3ECH2-F1
#
_cell.length_a   1.000
_cell.length_b   1.000
_cell.length_c   1.000
_cell.angle_alpha   90.00
_cell.angle_beta   90.00
_cell.angle_gamma   90.00
#
_symmetry.space_group_name_H-M   'P 1'
#
loop_
_entity.id
_entity.type
_entity.pdbx_description
1 polymer ?
#
loop_
_entity_poly.entity_id
_entity_poly.type
_entity_poly.pdbx_seq_one_letter_code
_entity_poly.pdbx_strand_id
1 'polypeptide(L)'
;MSEHPIQGLMTTAMESLKEMIDVNTIIGDPVETPDGSVILTVSKVGFGFAAGGSEFVIDETGSGSSHGQGLGQGHSKHPFGGGSGGGVSITPIAFLIVNSKGVKMLHLDESTHLYEKILDLAPQAVEKIRQMFDQKNDSNKNKYQEHQNSTFNESKQDLDF
;
A
#
# COMPACT_ATOMS: atom_id res chain seq x y z
N MET A 1 -4.09 -1.00 -46.19
CA MET A 1 -4.60 0.00 -45.24
C MET A 1 -3.39 0.70 -44.64
N SER A 2 -3.32 2.02 -44.74
CA SER A 2 -2.20 2.82 -44.23
C SER A 2 -2.31 2.93 -42.70
N GLU A 3 -1.68 2.00 -42.01
CA GLU A 3 -1.59 1.97 -40.55
C GLU A 3 -0.85 3.24 -40.06
N HIS A 4 -1.52 4.05 -39.25
CA HIS A 4 -0.96 5.26 -38.67
C HIS A 4 0.00 4.88 -37.52
N PRO A 5 1.18 5.51 -37.35
CA PRO A 5 2.16 5.13 -36.32
C PRO A 5 1.61 5.09 -34.88
N ILE A 6 0.62 5.94 -34.58
CA ILE A 6 -0.11 5.94 -33.28
C ILE A 6 -0.84 4.61 -33.02
N GLN A 7 -1.31 3.92 -34.06
CA GLN A 7 -1.98 2.63 -33.93
C GLN A 7 -1.03 1.55 -33.40
N GLY A 8 0.25 1.59 -33.79
CA GLY A 8 1.27 0.70 -33.24
C GLY A 8 1.46 0.93 -31.74
N LEU A 9 1.56 2.19 -31.30
CA LEU A 9 1.69 2.53 -29.88
C LEU A 9 0.48 2.08 -29.05
N MET A 10 -0.75 2.28 -29.55
CA MET A 10 -1.96 1.82 -28.87
C MET A 10 -2.09 0.29 -28.84
N THR A 11 -1.68 -0.39 -29.91
CA THR A 11 -1.70 -1.85 -29.96
C THR A 11 -0.74 -2.44 -28.94
N THR A 12 0.50 -1.96 -28.89
CA THR A 12 1.50 -2.37 -27.88
C THR A 12 1.01 -2.10 -26.46
N ALA A 13 0.34 -0.95 -26.24
CA ALA A 13 -0.28 -0.64 -24.95
C ALA A 13 -1.30 -1.70 -24.54
N MET A 14 -2.25 -2.02 -25.43
CA MET A 14 -3.31 -3.00 -25.16
C MET A 14 -2.77 -4.42 -24.96
N GLU A 15 -1.71 -4.79 -25.68
CA GLU A 15 -1.03 -6.08 -25.54
C GLU A 15 -0.31 -6.20 -24.18
N SER A 16 0.43 -5.18 -23.75
CA SER A 16 1.06 -5.17 -22.42
C SER A 16 0.02 -5.20 -21.29
N LEU A 17 -1.14 -4.57 -21.46
CA LEU A 17 -2.25 -4.69 -20.50
C LEU A 17 -2.76 -6.13 -20.42
N LYS A 18 -2.94 -6.79 -21.57
CA LYS A 18 -3.43 -8.17 -21.65
C LYS A 18 -2.46 -9.16 -21.00
N GLU A 19 -1.16 -8.98 -21.16
CA GLU A 19 -0.13 -9.79 -20.48
C GLU A 19 -0.14 -9.59 -18.95
N MET A 20 -0.51 -8.40 -18.46
CA MET A 20 -0.63 -8.10 -17.02
C MET A 20 -1.99 -8.46 -16.41
N ILE A 21 -3.01 -8.80 -17.22
CA ILE A 21 -4.33 -9.25 -16.77
C ILE A 21 -4.31 -10.73 -16.34
N ASP A 22 -3.21 -11.48 -16.53
CA ASP A 22 -3.06 -12.79 -15.87
C ASP A 22 -2.70 -12.60 -14.38
N VAL A 23 -3.66 -12.04 -13.64
CA VAL A 23 -3.56 -11.71 -12.22
C VAL A 23 -3.25 -12.97 -11.40
N ASN A 24 -3.52 -14.16 -11.95
CA ASN A 24 -3.22 -15.45 -11.31
C ASN A 24 -1.72 -15.59 -11.02
N THR A 25 -0.82 -15.02 -11.83
CA THR A 25 0.63 -15.06 -11.55
C THR A 25 1.04 -14.24 -10.33
N ILE A 26 0.29 -13.18 -10.01
CA ILE A 26 0.60 -12.25 -8.91
C ILE A 26 -0.14 -12.65 -7.63
N ILE A 27 -1.35 -13.16 -7.78
CA ILE A 27 -2.31 -13.38 -6.69
C ILE A 27 -2.46 -14.87 -6.32
N GLY A 28 -2.05 -15.77 -7.23
CA GLY A 28 -2.06 -17.21 -7.03
C GLY A 28 -3.43 -17.84 -7.25
N ASP A 29 -3.43 -19.17 -7.20
CA ASP A 29 -4.64 -19.99 -7.28
C ASP A 29 -5.41 -19.99 -5.94
N PRO A 30 -6.72 -20.28 -5.96
CA PRO A 30 -7.51 -20.44 -4.74
C PRO A 30 -6.88 -21.47 -3.81
N VAL A 31 -6.82 -21.16 -2.51
CA VAL A 31 -6.25 -22.06 -1.51
C VAL A 31 -7.38 -22.82 -0.83
N GLU A 32 -7.34 -24.15 -0.91
CA GLU A 32 -8.24 -25.03 -0.18
C GLU A 32 -7.71 -25.31 1.23
N THR A 33 -8.56 -25.11 2.24
CA THR A 33 -8.26 -25.46 3.62
C THR A 33 -8.72 -26.88 3.95
N PRO A 34 -8.13 -27.55 4.96
CA PRO A 34 -8.50 -28.93 5.33
C PRO A 34 -9.97 -29.12 5.73
N ASP A 35 -10.67 -28.04 6.08
CA ASP A 35 -12.10 -28.05 6.41
C ASP A 35 -13.01 -27.92 5.16
N GLY A 36 -12.43 -27.89 3.96
CA GLY A 36 -13.12 -27.76 2.68
C GLY A 36 -13.53 -26.34 2.33
N SER A 37 -13.03 -25.32 3.05
CA SER A 37 -13.23 -23.93 2.64
C SER A 37 -12.25 -23.55 1.52
N VAL A 38 -12.69 -22.66 0.64
CA VAL A 38 -11.88 -22.11 -0.46
C VAL A 38 -11.60 -20.65 -0.18
N ILE A 39 -10.33 -20.25 -0.20
CA ILE A 39 -9.88 -18.87 -0.02
C ILE A 39 -9.52 -18.29 -1.37
N LEU A 40 -10.24 -17.25 -1.76
CA LEU A 40 -10.05 -16.48 -2.98
C LEU A 40 -9.53 -15.09 -2.61
N THR A 41 -8.52 -14.62 -3.31
CA THR A 41 -7.94 -13.29 -3.14
C THR A 41 -8.63 -12.30 -4.07
N VAL A 42 -8.97 -11.12 -3.54
CA VAL A 42 -9.61 -10.04 -4.29
C VAL A 42 -8.66 -8.87 -4.34
N SER A 43 -8.33 -8.41 -5.56
CA SER A 43 -7.38 -7.34 -5.80
C SER A 43 -7.98 -6.22 -6.62
N LYS A 44 -7.63 -4.99 -6.27
CA LYS A 44 -7.85 -3.80 -7.10
C LYS A 44 -6.72 -3.71 -8.12
N VAL A 45 -7.09 -3.63 -9.40
CA VAL A 45 -6.12 -3.44 -10.49
C VAL A 45 -6.27 -2.04 -11.07
N GLY A 46 -5.15 -1.33 -11.17
CA GLY A 46 -5.04 -0.02 -11.79
C GLY A 46 -4.12 -0.08 -13.00
N PHE A 47 -4.54 0.56 -14.09
CA PHE A 47 -3.78 0.63 -15.33
C PHE A 47 -3.52 2.09 -15.68
N GLY A 48 -2.28 2.43 -15.99
CA GLY A 48 -1.88 3.75 -16.46
C GLY A 48 -1.13 3.62 -17.77
N PHE A 49 -1.46 4.48 -18.74
CA PHE A 49 -0.76 4.54 -20.01
C PHE A 49 -0.60 5.99 -20.46
N ALA A 50 0.56 6.29 -21.03
CA ALA A 50 0.87 7.57 -21.64
C ALA A 50 1.57 7.32 -22.97
N ALA A 51 1.17 8.06 -24.00
CA ALA A 51 1.83 8.09 -25.28
C ALA A 51 1.92 9.52 -25.81
N GLY A 52 2.97 9.78 -26.58
CA GLY A 52 3.17 11.05 -27.25
C GLY A 52 4.11 10.89 -28.43
N GLY A 53 3.96 11.73 -29.45
CA GLY A 53 4.84 11.72 -30.59
C GLY A 53 4.61 12.93 -31.47
N SER A 54 5.56 13.15 -32.36
CA SER A 54 5.57 14.26 -33.31
C SER A 54 6.04 13.76 -34.66
N GLU A 55 5.46 14.32 -35.71
CA GLU A 55 5.94 14.14 -37.07
C GLU A 55 6.94 15.26 -37.40
N PHE A 56 8.05 14.91 -38.02
CA PHE A 56 9.10 15.86 -38.37
C PHE A 56 9.04 16.15 -39.86
N VAL A 57 8.72 17.39 -40.21
CA VAL A 57 8.80 17.85 -41.60
C VAL A 57 10.28 18.03 -41.95
N ILE A 58 10.81 17.13 -42.77
CA ILE A 58 12.12 17.29 -43.40
C ILE A 58 11.87 17.89 -44.78
N ASP A 59 12.15 19.17 -44.95
CA ASP A 59 12.22 19.79 -46.27
C ASP A 59 13.49 19.27 -46.97
N GLU A 60 13.32 18.62 -48.13
CA GLU A 60 14.42 18.23 -49.01
C GLU A 60 15.09 19.48 -49.62
N THR A 61 15.92 20.18 -48.85
CA THR A 61 16.77 21.26 -49.38
C THR A 61 18.24 20.88 -49.20
N GLY A 62 18.78 20.06 -50.12
CA GLY A 62 20.19 19.68 -50.08
C GLY A 62 20.70 18.69 -51.14
N SER A 63 20.74 19.12 -52.41
CA SER A 63 21.69 18.73 -53.48
C SER A 63 21.79 17.27 -53.98
N GLY A 64 21.40 17.06 -55.25
CA GLY A 64 22.06 16.06 -56.10
C GLY A 64 21.23 15.32 -57.15
N SER A 65 21.25 15.83 -58.39
CA SER A 65 21.09 15.09 -59.68
C SER A 65 19.75 14.43 -60.06
N SER A 66 19.01 15.16 -60.91
CA SER A 66 18.57 14.77 -62.26
C SER A 66 17.71 13.51 -62.49
N HIS A 67 16.58 13.79 -63.17
CA HIS A 67 15.89 12.98 -64.19
C HIS A 67 15.01 11.81 -63.73
N GLY A 68 13.69 12.01 -63.90
CA GLY A 68 12.75 10.92 -64.03
C GLY A 68 11.31 11.34 -63.77
N GLN A 69 10.63 11.85 -64.79
CA GLN A 69 9.17 11.89 -64.83
C GLN A 69 8.62 10.50 -64.50
N GLY A 70 7.74 10.42 -63.51
CA GLY A 70 7.01 9.21 -63.16
C GLY A 70 5.83 9.57 -62.28
N LEU A 71 4.65 9.65 -62.90
CA LEU A 71 3.37 9.74 -62.23
C LEU A 71 3.25 8.63 -61.19
N GLY A 72 3.29 8.99 -59.91
CA GLY A 72 3.21 8.04 -58.81
C GLY A 72 2.86 8.77 -57.54
N GLN A 73 1.59 8.67 -57.18
CA GLN A 73 0.98 9.06 -55.90
C GLN A 73 1.84 8.56 -54.73
N GLY A 74 2.79 9.37 -54.27
CA GLY A 74 3.69 9.04 -53.18
C GLY A 74 3.55 10.09 -52.09
N HIS A 75 2.71 9.81 -51.09
CA HIS A 75 2.73 10.56 -49.84
C HIS A 75 4.17 10.60 -49.32
N SER A 76 4.79 11.78 -49.31
CA SER A 76 6.05 12.02 -48.62
C SER A 76 5.80 11.78 -47.13
N LYS A 77 6.02 10.53 -46.70
CA LYS A 77 5.77 10.07 -45.33
C LYS A 77 6.83 10.71 -44.43
N HIS A 78 6.43 11.74 -43.69
CA HIS A 78 7.34 12.39 -42.77
C HIS A 78 7.77 11.40 -41.68
N PRO A 79 9.04 11.42 -41.23
CA PRO A 79 9.47 10.58 -40.15
C PRO A 79 8.70 10.93 -38.87
N PHE A 80 8.13 9.92 -38.23
CA PHE A 80 7.44 10.03 -36.96
C PHE A 80 8.37 9.59 -35.84
N GLY A 81 8.53 10.43 -34.81
CA GLY A 81 9.18 10.06 -33.56
C GLY A 81 8.19 10.15 -32.42
N GLY A 82 8.08 9.08 -31.65
CA GLY A 82 7.18 9.03 -30.51
C GLY A 82 7.61 7.98 -29.51
N GLY A 83 7.00 8.05 -28.33
CA GLY A 83 7.20 7.12 -27.24
C GLY A 83 5.89 6.82 -26.54
N SER A 84 5.82 5.63 -25.97
CA SER A 84 4.71 5.21 -25.11
C SER A 84 5.25 4.46 -23.91
N GLY A 85 4.51 4.53 -22.81
CA GLY A 85 4.80 3.79 -21.59
C GLY A 85 3.52 3.53 -20.81
N GLY A 86 3.49 2.42 -20.10
CA GLY A 86 2.38 2.09 -19.22
C GLY A 86 2.87 1.41 -17.95
N GLY A 87 1.99 1.33 -16.98
CA GLY A 87 2.24 0.66 -15.71
C GLY A 87 0.96 0.05 -15.17
N VAL A 88 1.12 -0.99 -14.35
CA VAL A 88 0.01 -1.68 -13.69
C VAL A 88 0.28 -1.74 -12.20
N SER A 89 -0.74 -1.40 -11.42
CA SER A 89 -0.76 -1.59 -9.99
C SER A 89 -1.77 -2.67 -9.63
N ILE A 90 -1.35 -3.62 -8.82
CA ILE A 90 -2.24 -4.66 -8.28
C ILE A 90 -2.14 -4.54 -6.77
N THR A 91 -3.27 -4.26 -6.12
CA THR A 91 -3.34 -4.11 -4.67
C THR A 91 -4.36 -5.11 -4.13
N PRO A 92 -3.95 -6.12 -3.36
CA PRO A 92 -4.88 -6.98 -2.64
C PRO A 92 -5.73 -6.15 -1.68
N ILE A 93 -7.06 -6.28 -1.76
CA ILE A 93 -8.00 -5.51 -0.94
C ILE A 93 -8.85 -6.40 -0.02
N ALA A 94 -9.07 -7.66 -0.37
CA ALA A 94 -9.82 -8.60 0.46
C ALA A 94 -9.47 -10.08 0.19
N PHE A 95 -9.85 -10.94 1.14
CA PHE A 95 -9.99 -12.38 0.96
C PHE A 95 -11.47 -12.76 0.99
N LEU A 96 -11.91 -13.55 0.04
CA LEU A 96 -13.24 -14.15 -0.03
C LEU A 96 -13.13 -15.62 0.38
N ILE A 97 -13.74 -15.98 1.50
CA ILE A 97 -13.77 -17.33 2.04
C ILE A 97 -15.13 -17.93 1.70
N VAL A 98 -15.14 -19.02 0.97
CA VAL A 98 -16.34 -19.77 0.59
C VAL A 98 -16.31 -21.11 1.30
N ASN A 99 -17.37 -21.45 2.03
CA ASN A 99 -17.51 -22.76 2.66
C ASN A 99 -18.97 -23.24 2.65
N SER A 100 -19.23 -24.40 3.22
CA SER A 100 -20.58 -24.99 3.30
C SER A 100 -21.62 -24.14 4.04
N LYS A 101 -21.18 -23.20 4.88
CA LYS A 101 -22.04 -22.28 5.64
C LYS A 101 -22.31 -20.97 4.90
N GLY A 102 -21.60 -20.70 3.81
CA GLY A 102 -21.78 -19.51 2.97
C GLY A 102 -20.48 -18.81 2.58
N VAL A 103 -20.60 -17.53 2.26
CA VAL A 103 -19.51 -16.68 1.76
C VAL A 103 -19.19 -15.59 2.78
N LYS A 104 -17.91 -15.40 3.09
CA LYS A 104 -17.42 -14.36 4.01
C LYS A 104 -16.29 -13.58 3.34
N MET A 105 -16.37 -12.26 3.36
CA MET A 105 -15.30 -11.37 2.88
C MET A 105 -14.52 -10.77 4.06
N LEU A 106 -13.21 -10.89 4.03
CA LEU A 106 -12.26 -10.26 4.96
C LEU A 106 -11.51 -9.17 4.20
N HIS A 107 -11.72 -7.91 4.58
CA HIS A 107 -10.98 -6.80 3.97
C HIS A 107 -9.60 -6.69 4.61
N LEU A 108 -8.57 -6.37 3.82
CA LEU A 108 -7.21 -6.14 4.32
C LEU A 108 -7.01 -4.74 4.90
N ASP A 109 -8.06 -3.91 4.96
CA ASP A 109 -7.96 -2.53 5.39
C ASP A 109 -7.47 -2.44 6.85
N GLU A 110 -6.25 -1.95 7.04
CA GLU A 110 -5.53 -1.94 8.33
C GLU A 110 -6.11 -0.92 9.33
N SER A 111 -7.00 -0.05 8.88
CA SER A 111 -7.47 1.11 9.63
C SER A 111 -8.50 0.80 10.72
N THR A 112 -9.15 -0.37 10.72
CA THR A 112 -10.14 -0.75 11.75
C THR A 112 -9.53 -1.50 12.94
N HIS A 113 -8.45 -2.27 12.74
CA HIS A 113 -7.91 -3.13 13.81
C HIS A 113 -7.11 -2.39 14.89
N LEU A 114 -6.62 -1.19 14.62
CA LEU A 114 -5.91 -0.38 15.63
C LEU A 114 -6.88 0.18 16.68
N TYR A 115 -8.07 0.63 16.26
CA TYR A 115 -9.07 1.17 17.19
C TYR A 115 -9.64 0.08 18.10
N GLU A 116 -9.93 -1.11 17.55
CA GLU A 116 -10.41 -2.26 18.34
C GLU A 116 -9.38 -2.71 19.38
N LYS A 117 -8.09 -2.81 19.00
CA LYS A 117 -7.02 -3.16 19.96
C LYS A 117 -6.79 -2.11 21.03
N ILE A 118 -6.93 -0.82 20.71
CA ILE A 118 -6.83 0.26 21.71
C ILE A 118 -8.00 0.17 22.71
N LEU A 119 -9.21 -0.13 22.24
CA LEU A 119 -10.38 -0.32 23.10
C LEU A 119 -10.23 -1.53 24.03
N ASP A 120 -9.66 -2.65 23.56
CA ASP A 120 -9.41 -3.84 24.36
C ASP A 120 -8.30 -3.64 25.42
N LEU A 121 -7.31 -2.79 25.13
CA LEU A 121 -6.19 -2.52 26.04
C LEU A 121 -6.48 -1.41 27.06
N ALA A 122 -7.50 -0.57 26.82
CA ALA A 122 -7.82 0.56 27.68
C ALA A 122 -8.19 0.18 29.13
N PRO A 123 -9.03 -0.85 29.39
CA PRO A 123 -9.39 -1.22 30.77
C PRO A 123 -8.17 -1.64 31.60
N GLN A 124 -7.26 -2.42 30.99
CA GLN A 124 -6.06 -2.93 31.65
C GLN A 124 -5.04 -1.82 31.94
N ALA A 125 -4.94 -0.83 31.04
CA ALA A 125 -4.07 0.33 31.25
C ALA A 125 -4.56 1.20 32.42
N VAL A 126 -5.87 1.43 32.54
CA VAL A 126 -6.46 2.20 33.65
C VAL A 126 -6.23 1.52 35.00
N GLU A 127 -6.41 0.19 35.06
CA GLU A 127 -6.18 -0.60 36.28
C GLU A 127 -4.72 -0.47 36.74
N LYS A 128 -3.78 -0.53 35.80
CA LYS A 128 -2.34 -0.45 36.08
C LYS A 128 -1.89 0.95 36.53
N ILE A 129 -2.51 2.00 35.98
CA ILE A 129 -2.27 3.38 36.41
C ILE A 129 -2.82 3.61 37.83
N ARG A 130 -4.01 3.10 38.14
CA ARG A 130 -4.58 3.17 39.51
C ARG A 130 -3.68 2.49 40.52
N GLN A 131 -3.24 1.27 40.24
CA GLN A 131 -2.33 0.52 41.13
C GLN A 131 -1.03 1.27 41.40
N MET A 132 -0.40 1.87 40.38
CA MET A 132 0.83 2.66 40.59
C MET A 132 0.57 3.94 41.41
N PHE A 133 -0.58 4.58 41.24
CA PHE A 133 -0.91 5.80 41.98
C PHE A 133 -1.25 5.51 43.45
N ASP A 134 -1.99 4.44 43.71
CA ASP A 134 -2.33 3.99 45.06
C ASP A 134 -1.07 3.52 45.82
N GLN A 135 -0.18 2.79 45.14
CA GLN A 135 1.10 2.35 45.72
C GLN A 135 2.04 3.53 46.04
N LYS A 136 1.98 4.61 45.26
CA LYS A 136 2.73 5.84 45.52
C LYS A 136 2.16 6.66 46.69
N ASN A 137 0.84 6.62 46.90
CA ASN A 137 0.19 7.27 48.04
C ASN A 137 0.42 6.51 49.36
N ASP A 138 0.44 5.18 49.35
CA ASP A 138 0.77 4.38 50.56
C ASP A 138 2.24 4.52 50.97
N SER A 139 3.14 4.63 50.00
CA SER A 139 4.57 4.89 50.25
C SER A 139 4.83 6.23 50.95
N ASN A 140 3.91 7.20 50.82
CA ASN A 140 4.01 8.51 51.46
C ASN A 140 3.41 8.53 52.88
N LYS A 141 2.48 7.63 53.23
CA LYS A 141 1.94 7.54 54.60
C LYS A 141 2.92 6.88 55.58
N ASN A 142 3.71 5.92 55.13
CA ASN A 142 4.68 5.23 56.00
C ASN A 142 5.91 6.09 56.37
N LYS A 143 6.23 7.15 55.62
CA LYS A 143 7.33 8.06 55.97
C LYS A 143 7.00 9.08 57.07
N TYR A 144 5.73 9.37 57.34
CA TYR A 144 5.34 10.33 58.38
C TYR A 144 5.20 9.71 59.78
N GLN A 145 5.05 8.38 59.90
CA GLN A 145 5.02 7.71 61.20
C GLN A 145 6.41 7.34 61.74
N GLU A 146 7.41 7.16 60.88
CA GLU A 146 8.77 6.78 61.32
C GLU A 146 9.56 7.97 61.92
N HIS A 147 9.23 9.23 61.54
CA HIS A 147 9.89 10.42 62.08
C HIS A 147 9.35 10.95 63.42
N GLN A 148 8.17 10.53 63.89
CA GLN A 148 7.70 10.93 65.24
C GLN A 148 8.23 10.03 66.36
N ASN A 149 8.56 8.76 66.07
CA ASN A 149 9.10 7.85 67.08
C ASN A 149 10.61 8.04 67.33
N SER A 150 11.35 8.62 66.39
CA SER A 150 12.79 8.90 66.58
C SER A 150 13.04 10.10 67.51
N THR A 151 12.22 11.16 67.44
CA THR A 151 12.45 12.37 68.25
C THR A 151 12.06 12.21 69.72
N PHE A 152 11.16 11.28 70.07
CA PHE A 152 10.75 11.07 71.46
C PHE A 152 11.75 10.22 72.26
N ASN A 153 12.56 9.39 71.60
CA ASN A 153 13.57 8.54 72.24
C ASN A 153 14.90 9.26 72.49
N GLU A 154 15.27 10.23 71.65
CA GLU A 154 16.53 10.97 71.79
C GLU A 154 16.50 11.91 73.02
N SER A 155 15.35 12.56 73.29
CA SER A 155 15.20 13.48 74.42
C SER A 155 15.18 12.84 75.81
N LYS A 156 15.10 11.50 75.91
CA LYS A 156 15.12 10.78 77.20
C LYS A 156 16.51 10.30 77.62
N GLN A 157 17.50 10.37 76.73
CA GLN A 157 18.83 9.80 77.02
C GLN A 157 19.82 10.81 77.60
N ASP A 158 19.52 12.12 77.56
CA ASP A 158 20.44 13.19 77.98
C ASP A 158 20.23 13.73 79.42
N LEU A 159 19.50 13.02 80.30
CA LEU A 159 19.22 13.50 81.67
C LEU A 159 19.64 12.57 82.82
N ASP A 160 20.39 11.49 82.56
CA ASP A 160 20.97 10.67 83.62
C ASP A 160 22.50 10.86 83.74
N PHE A 161 22.86 11.69 84.74
CA PHE A 161 24.12 11.80 85.51
C PHE A 161 25.50 11.92 84.81
#